data_AF-A0AA46ZUQ5-F1
#
_entry.id   AF-A0AA46ZUQ5-F1
#
_cell.length_a   1.000
_cell.length_b   1.000
_cell.length_c   1.000
_cell.angle_alpha   90.00
_cell.angle_beta   90.00
_cell.angle_gamma   90.00
#
_symmetry.space_group_name_H-M   'P 1'
#
loop_
_entity.id
_entity.type
_entity.pdbx_description
1 polymer ?
#
loop_
_entity_poly.entity_id
_entity_poly.type
_entity_poly.pdbx_seq_one_letter_code
_entity_poly.pdbx_strand_id
1 'polypeptide(L)'
;MAECQQPFQYSKAHANDLEVLLSSKRFATYLKAAGFKVDYAFELYLYNARLAKAFLFPLHVAEIALRNAIDEVLSSRYSLDWHHDVTLHAILTPESLASLTKAESRASKGRAAAKKDDVISCLTFDFWSNLFRPEYDRTLWQTNMRRLLPNAVGITRAQLQSLVMGINRFRNRIAHHEPVFALNVSSQYRAILDVVEYRSASASEWLKSHATVNKVMRSRPTSGVGQGPAVSTIGDGDFICVEKGLALAQMAGRKPKFVVCMDNKAPVGVLDFSDVGRYLFNNVDETGLLDLNEHTIEDVLRDTNGFSTFLEIGQMQGINVLNALFKGQTRFALVMDQSQAVSGVVAKAHRRY
;
A
#
# COMPACT_ATOMS: atom_id res chain seq x y z
N MET A 1 1.18 -14.41 5.51
CA MET A 1 1.99 -13.36 4.86
C MET A 1 2.00 -12.09 5.72
N ALA A 2 2.95 -12.07 6.67
CA ALA A 2 3.59 -10.95 7.38
C ALA A 2 2.76 -9.75 7.91
N GLU A 3 1.47 -9.92 8.23
CA GLU A 3 0.80 -9.00 9.15
C GLU A 3 1.09 -9.48 10.57
N CYS A 4 1.68 -8.60 11.38
CA CYS A 4 2.04 -8.90 12.76
C CYS A 4 0.76 -8.86 13.61
N GLN A 5 0.25 -10.03 14.00
CA GLN A 5 -0.91 -10.12 14.91
C GLN A 5 -0.50 -9.75 16.35
N GLN A 6 0.75 -10.05 16.73
CA GLN A 6 1.38 -9.67 17.99
C GLN A 6 2.88 -9.40 17.75
N PRO A 7 3.48 -8.40 18.42
CA PRO A 7 4.91 -8.12 18.33
C PRO A 7 5.74 -9.39 18.59
N PHE A 8 6.69 -9.69 17.69
CA PHE A 8 7.62 -10.81 17.86
C PHE A 8 8.97 -10.27 18.34
N GLN A 9 9.50 -10.83 19.43
CA GLN A 9 10.81 -10.46 19.96
C GLN A 9 11.91 -11.33 19.33
N TYR A 10 12.82 -10.68 18.62
CA TYR A 10 14.01 -11.31 18.02
C TYR A 10 15.12 -11.45 19.07
N SER A 11 14.92 -12.34 20.06
CA SER A 11 16.00 -12.76 20.93
C SER A 11 17.17 -13.31 20.09
N LYS A 12 18.41 -13.24 20.60
CA LYS A 12 19.59 -13.71 19.84
C LYS A 12 19.44 -15.16 19.36
N ALA A 13 18.83 -16.02 20.16
CA ALA A 13 18.53 -17.40 19.78
C ALA A 13 17.51 -17.47 18.63
N HIS A 14 16.37 -16.79 18.76
CA HIS A 14 15.34 -16.77 17.71
C HIS A 14 15.85 -16.15 16.40
N ALA A 15 16.66 -15.10 16.48
CA ALA A 15 17.25 -14.44 15.32
C ALA A 15 18.17 -15.39 14.53
N ASN A 16 19.03 -16.14 15.22
CA ASN A 16 19.92 -17.11 14.59
C ASN A 16 19.15 -18.24 13.90
N ASP A 17 18.15 -18.82 14.58
CA ASP A 17 17.33 -19.90 14.04
C ASP A 17 16.57 -19.45 12.77
N LEU A 18 15.99 -18.25 12.81
CA LEU A 18 15.28 -17.67 11.67
C LEU A 18 16.22 -17.31 10.52
N GLU A 19 17.43 -16.85 10.80
CA GLU A 19 18.41 -16.59 9.74
C GLU A 19 18.78 -17.87 8.99
N VAL A 20 19.01 -18.97 9.72
CA VAL A 20 19.29 -20.29 9.12
C VAL A 20 18.13 -20.74 8.25
N LEU A 21 16.89 -20.63 8.75
CA LEU A 21 15.67 -20.95 8.00
C LEU A 21 15.55 -20.14 6.70
N LEU A 22 15.83 -18.83 6.76
CA LEU A 22 15.72 -17.93 5.62
C LEU A 22 16.90 -18.02 4.64
N SER A 23 17.94 -18.78 4.97
CA SER A 23 19.28 -18.74 4.39
C SER A 23 19.99 -17.41 4.64
N SER A 24 21.18 -17.48 5.26
CA SER A 24 22.06 -16.33 5.50
C SER A 24 22.32 -15.51 4.24
N LYS A 25 22.43 -16.14 3.06
CA LYS A 25 22.65 -15.41 1.79
C LYS A 25 21.48 -14.50 1.42
N ARG A 26 20.24 -14.95 1.66
CA ARG A 26 19.04 -14.15 1.39
C ARG A 26 18.87 -13.07 2.44
N PHE A 27 19.08 -13.41 3.71
CA PHE A 27 18.97 -12.48 4.83
C PHE A 27 20.03 -11.38 4.79
N ALA A 28 21.25 -11.67 4.31
CA ALA A 28 22.34 -10.70 4.15
C ALA A 28 21.95 -9.45 3.35
N THR A 29 21.04 -9.58 2.37
CA THR A 29 20.54 -8.43 1.61
C THR A 29 19.79 -7.43 2.50
N TYR A 30 19.01 -7.95 3.45
CA TYR A 30 18.26 -7.15 4.41
C TYR A 30 19.17 -6.60 5.51
N LEU A 31 20.11 -7.40 6.02
CA LEU A 31 21.11 -6.95 6.99
C LEU A 31 21.94 -5.78 6.45
N LYS A 32 22.42 -5.88 5.21
CA LYS A 32 23.16 -4.79 4.57
C LYS A 32 22.32 -3.52 4.44
N ALA A 33 21.06 -3.66 3.99
CA ALA A 33 20.14 -2.53 3.89
C ALA A 33 19.75 -1.93 5.24
N ALA A 34 19.80 -2.73 6.31
CA ALA A 34 19.51 -2.33 7.68
C ALA A 34 20.70 -1.71 8.43
N GLY A 35 21.88 -1.59 7.80
CA GLY A 35 23.09 -1.18 8.49
C GLY A 35 23.50 -2.17 9.59
N PHE A 36 23.34 -3.47 9.34
CA PHE A 36 23.65 -4.59 10.24
C PHE A 36 22.85 -4.62 11.56
N LYS A 37 21.74 -3.87 11.64
CA LYS A 37 20.78 -3.97 12.74
C LYS A 37 19.82 -5.14 12.48
N VAL A 38 19.97 -6.22 13.24
CA VAL A 38 19.25 -7.49 13.04
C VAL A 38 17.72 -7.32 13.08
N ASP A 39 17.19 -6.64 14.11
CA ASP A 39 15.74 -6.41 14.25
C ASP A 39 15.19 -5.65 13.04
N TYR A 40 15.88 -4.59 12.62
CA TYR A 40 15.49 -3.79 11.47
C TYR A 40 15.58 -4.58 10.15
N ALA A 41 16.55 -5.51 10.02
CA ALA A 41 16.64 -6.40 8.87
C ALA A 41 15.44 -7.35 8.79
N PHE A 42 14.97 -7.89 9.92
CA PHE A 42 13.75 -8.68 9.95
C PHE A 42 12.50 -7.85 9.64
N GLU A 43 12.42 -6.62 10.13
CA GLU A 43 11.32 -5.72 9.75
C GLU A 43 11.29 -5.42 8.25
N LEU A 44 12.46 -5.19 7.63
CA LEU A 44 12.58 -5.03 6.18
C LEU A 44 12.21 -6.31 5.43
N TYR A 45 12.56 -7.48 5.94
CA TYR A 45 12.15 -8.77 5.38
C TYR A 45 10.62 -8.92 5.38
N LEU A 46 9.98 -8.65 6.53
CA LEU A 46 8.53 -8.69 6.65
C LEU A 46 7.84 -7.63 5.78
N TYR A 47 8.43 -6.43 5.67
CA TYR A 47 7.97 -5.39 4.76
C TYR A 47 8.02 -5.84 3.30
N ASN A 48 9.11 -6.48 2.88
CA ASN A 48 9.24 -7.04 1.54
C ASN A 48 8.15 -8.09 1.25
N ALA A 49 7.89 -8.98 2.22
CA ALA A 49 6.82 -9.97 2.09
C ALA A 49 5.42 -9.33 1.99
N ARG A 50 5.16 -8.25 2.75
CA ARG A 50 3.92 -7.47 2.66
C ARG A 50 3.80 -6.78 1.30
N LEU A 51 4.88 -6.20 0.78
CA LEU A 51 4.89 -5.58 -0.56
C LEU A 51 4.57 -6.64 -1.62
N ALA A 52 5.29 -7.76 -1.63
CA ALA A 52 5.06 -8.86 -2.55
C ALA A 52 3.60 -9.32 -2.54
N LYS A 53 2.99 -9.49 -1.35
CA LYS A 53 1.57 -9.80 -1.17
C LYS A 53 0.66 -8.75 -1.81
N ALA A 54 0.89 -7.46 -1.52
CA ALA A 54 0.05 -6.37 -2.00
C ALA A 54 0.04 -6.24 -3.53
N PHE A 55 1.13 -6.64 -4.19
CA PHE A 55 1.25 -6.63 -5.64
C PHE A 55 0.59 -7.82 -6.35
N LEU A 56 0.21 -8.90 -5.63
CA LEU A 56 -0.41 -10.07 -6.25
C LEU A 56 -1.71 -9.70 -6.98
N PHE A 57 -2.56 -8.87 -6.37
CA PHE A 57 -3.82 -8.45 -6.99
C PHE A 57 -3.61 -7.57 -8.24
N PRO A 58 -2.84 -6.47 -8.20
CA PRO A 58 -2.56 -5.68 -9.40
C PRO A 58 -1.94 -6.48 -10.54
N LEU A 59 -0.98 -7.38 -10.23
CA LEU A 59 -0.34 -8.22 -11.24
C LEU A 59 -1.32 -9.21 -11.87
N HIS A 60 -2.18 -9.83 -11.06
CA HIS A 60 -3.22 -10.74 -11.53
C HIS A 60 -4.18 -10.04 -12.51
N VAL A 61 -4.63 -8.82 -12.18
CA VAL A 61 -5.52 -8.05 -13.04
C VAL A 61 -4.83 -7.70 -14.37
N ALA A 62 -3.59 -7.22 -14.34
CA ALA A 62 -2.84 -6.91 -15.55
C ALA A 62 -2.60 -8.14 -16.43
N GLU A 63 -2.25 -9.27 -15.83
CA GLU A 63 -2.03 -10.54 -16.53
C GLU A 63 -3.31 -11.00 -17.23
N ILE A 64 -4.45 -11.04 -16.54
CA ILE A 64 -5.73 -11.44 -17.14
C ILE A 64 -6.15 -10.46 -18.24
N ALA A 65 -6.08 -9.15 -17.96
CA ALA A 65 -6.52 -8.13 -18.90
C ALA A 65 -5.71 -8.20 -20.21
N LEU A 66 -4.38 -8.32 -20.10
CA LEU A 66 -3.51 -8.41 -21.26
C LEU A 66 -3.70 -9.73 -22.00
N ARG A 67 -3.77 -10.86 -21.28
CA ARG A 67 -3.99 -12.18 -21.87
C ARG A 67 -5.28 -12.23 -22.67
N ASN A 68 -6.39 -11.78 -22.09
CA ASN A 68 -7.69 -11.78 -22.77
C ASN A 68 -7.68 -10.85 -23.99
N ALA A 69 -6.99 -9.71 -23.89
CA ALA A 69 -6.84 -8.80 -25.03
C ALA A 69 -6.03 -9.43 -26.18
N ILE A 70 -4.97 -10.19 -25.87
CA ILE A 70 -4.19 -10.92 -26.87
C ILE A 70 -5.03 -12.06 -27.45
N ASP A 71 -5.74 -12.82 -26.61
CA ASP A 71 -6.64 -13.90 -27.05
C ASP A 71 -7.67 -13.40 -28.07
N GLU A 72 -8.31 -12.25 -27.84
CA GLU A 72 -9.24 -11.63 -28.80
C GLU A 72 -8.58 -11.32 -30.14
N VAL A 73 -7.34 -10.81 -30.12
CA VAL A 73 -6.57 -10.53 -31.34
C VAL A 73 -6.24 -11.82 -32.08
N LEU A 74 -5.76 -12.85 -31.38
CA LEU A 74 -5.42 -14.15 -31.96
C LEU A 74 -6.67 -14.85 -32.52
N SER A 75 -7.76 -14.88 -31.75
CA SER A 75 -9.03 -15.48 -32.17
C SER A 75 -9.62 -14.83 -33.41
N SER A 76 -9.52 -13.51 -33.54
CA SER A 76 -10.02 -12.82 -34.73
C SER A 76 -9.08 -12.93 -35.94
N ARG A 77 -7.78 -13.14 -35.74
CA ARG A 77 -6.80 -13.17 -36.84
C ARG A 77 -6.60 -14.56 -37.42
N TYR A 78 -6.65 -15.58 -36.57
CA TYR A 78 -6.32 -16.96 -36.93
C TYR A 78 -7.58 -17.82 -36.92
N SER A 79 -8.05 -18.20 -35.73
CA SER A 79 -9.26 -18.99 -35.55
C SER A 79 -9.71 -18.94 -34.10
N LEU A 80 -10.97 -19.35 -33.84
CA LEU A 80 -11.46 -19.48 -32.46
C LEU A 80 -10.62 -20.47 -31.63
N ASP A 81 -9.96 -21.43 -32.28
CA ASP A 81 -9.01 -22.39 -31.70
C ASP A 81 -7.57 -22.09 -32.16
N TRP A 82 -7.16 -20.82 -32.06
CA TRP A 82 -5.87 -20.33 -32.58
C TRP A 82 -4.66 -21.11 -32.07
N HIS A 83 -4.77 -21.79 -30.93
CA HIS A 83 -3.69 -22.59 -30.37
C HIS A 83 -3.32 -23.76 -31.28
N HIS A 84 -4.23 -24.25 -32.12
CA HIS A 84 -3.95 -25.26 -33.15
C HIS A 84 -3.71 -24.67 -34.55
N ASP A 85 -3.68 -23.35 -34.70
CA ASP A 85 -3.56 -22.72 -36.01
C ASP A 85 -2.14 -22.84 -36.60
N VAL A 86 -2.04 -23.45 -37.78
CA VAL A 86 -0.77 -23.70 -38.47
C VAL A 86 -0.06 -22.41 -38.87
N THR A 87 -0.83 -21.35 -39.21
CA THR A 87 -0.27 -20.05 -39.58
C THR A 87 0.32 -19.35 -38.37
N LEU A 88 -0.32 -19.45 -37.21
CA LEU A 88 0.24 -18.95 -35.96
C LEU A 88 1.51 -19.74 -35.59
N HIS A 89 1.48 -21.07 -35.64
CA HIS A 89 2.64 -21.91 -35.33
C HIS A 89 3.86 -21.56 -36.20
N ALA A 90 3.64 -21.28 -37.48
CA ALA A 90 4.70 -20.92 -38.41
C ALA A 90 5.37 -19.56 -38.10
N ILE A 91 4.69 -18.65 -37.42
CA ILE A 91 5.26 -17.33 -37.07
C ILE A 91 5.87 -17.28 -35.66
N LEU A 92 5.54 -18.23 -34.79
CA LEU A 92 6.06 -18.27 -33.42
C LEU A 92 7.55 -18.60 -33.42
N THR A 93 8.31 -17.93 -32.55
CA THR A 93 9.71 -18.34 -32.30
C THR A 93 9.73 -19.75 -31.71
N PRO A 94 10.84 -20.51 -31.87
CA PRO A 94 10.96 -21.86 -31.31
C PRO A 94 10.63 -21.93 -29.81
N GLU A 95 11.02 -20.92 -29.03
CA GLU A 95 10.75 -20.86 -27.59
C GLU A 95 9.27 -20.62 -27.29
N SER A 96 8.62 -19.75 -28.08
CA SER A 96 7.21 -19.41 -27.91
C SER A 96 6.33 -20.60 -28.31
N LEU A 97 6.69 -21.28 -29.39
CA LEU A 97 6.04 -22.52 -29.82
C LEU A 97 6.23 -23.63 -28.79
N ALA A 98 7.45 -23.85 -28.29
CA ALA A 98 7.70 -24.84 -27.24
C ALA A 98 6.89 -24.56 -25.96
N SER A 99 6.71 -23.29 -25.59
CA SER A 99 5.84 -22.89 -24.48
C SER A 99 4.37 -23.22 -24.76
N LEU A 100 3.89 -22.98 -25.98
CA LEU A 100 2.52 -23.30 -26.41
C LEU A 100 2.29 -24.82 -26.39
N THR A 101 3.14 -25.60 -27.05
CA THR A 101 3.03 -27.07 -27.09
C THR A 101 3.10 -27.69 -25.69
N LYS A 102 3.91 -27.14 -24.79
CA LYS A 102 3.95 -27.58 -23.39
C LYS A 102 2.65 -27.29 -22.65
N ALA A 103 2.03 -26.14 -22.91
CA ALA A 103 0.73 -25.79 -22.34
C ALA A 103 -0.39 -26.69 -22.89
N GLU A 104 -0.39 -26.99 -24.18
CA GLU A 104 -1.32 -27.93 -24.81
C GLU A 104 -1.21 -29.34 -24.23
N SER A 105 0.03 -29.84 -24.10
CA SER A 105 0.29 -31.14 -23.48
C SER A 105 -0.26 -31.20 -22.05
N ARG A 106 -0.02 -30.16 -21.23
CA ARG A 106 -0.54 -30.06 -19.86
C ARG A 106 -2.07 -29.98 -19.82
N ALA A 107 -2.66 -29.20 -20.71
CA ALA A 107 -4.11 -29.00 -20.79
C ALA A 107 -4.83 -30.29 -21.22
N SER A 108 -4.26 -31.03 -22.18
CA SER A 108 -4.83 -32.31 -22.66
C SER A 108 -4.87 -33.37 -21.58
N LYS A 109 -3.98 -33.32 -20.57
CA LYS A 109 -3.83 -34.35 -19.51
C LYS A 109 -3.74 -35.78 -20.08
N GLY A 110 -3.21 -35.94 -21.30
CA GLY A 110 -3.14 -37.23 -22.00
C GLY A 110 -4.48 -37.73 -22.57
N ARG A 111 -5.45 -36.84 -22.80
CA ARG A 111 -6.78 -37.14 -23.36
C ARG A 111 -6.97 -36.46 -24.72
N ALA A 112 -8.22 -36.20 -25.11
CA ALA A 112 -8.61 -35.50 -26.34
C ALA A 112 -7.94 -34.11 -26.49
N ALA A 113 -8.08 -33.53 -27.69
CA ALA A 113 -7.55 -32.21 -28.02
C ALA A 113 -7.93 -31.17 -26.96
N ALA A 114 -6.94 -30.42 -26.48
CA ALA A 114 -7.13 -29.43 -25.42
C ALA A 114 -8.02 -28.29 -25.91
N LYS A 115 -8.97 -27.87 -25.06
CA LYS A 115 -9.76 -26.66 -25.33
C LYS A 115 -8.90 -25.43 -25.13
N LYS A 116 -9.15 -24.38 -25.91
CA LYS A 116 -8.41 -23.11 -25.85
C LYS A 116 -8.28 -22.58 -24.42
N ASP A 117 -9.37 -22.53 -23.67
CA ASP A 117 -9.38 -21.96 -22.32
C ASP A 117 -8.50 -22.75 -21.34
N ASP A 118 -8.43 -24.07 -21.50
CA ASP A 118 -7.53 -24.92 -20.71
C ASP A 118 -6.06 -24.63 -21.05
N VAL A 119 -5.75 -24.41 -22.33
CA VAL A 119 -4.40 -24.03 -22.80
C VAL A 119 -4.01 -22.65 -22.26
N ILE A 120 -4.90 -21.67 -22.38
CA ILE A 120 -4.73 -20.30 -21.86
C ILE A 120 -4.46 -20.31 -20.35
N SER A 121 -5.07 -21.22 -19.60
CA SER A 121 -4.82 -21.39 -18.16
C SER A 121 -3.45 -21.99 -17.83
N CYS A 122 -2.87 -22.77 -18.76
CA CYS A 122 -1.56 -23.39 -18.62
C CYS A 122 -0.40 -22.51 -19.08
N LEU A 123 -0.68 -21.44 -19.83
CA LEU A 123 0.31 -20.46 -20.29
C LEU A 123 0.67 -19.47 -19.18
N THR A 124 1.96 -19.20 -19.01
CA THR A 124 2.46 -18.21 -18.06
C THR A 124 2.48 -16.80 -18.68
N PHE A 125 2.57 -15.77 -17.83
CA PHE A 125 2.75 -14.39 -18.30
C PHE A 125 3.95 -14.19 -19.24
N ASP A 126 5.02 -14.99 -19.08
CA ASP A 126 6.18 -14.98 -19.98
C ASP A 126 5.77 -15.16 -21.45
N PHE A 127 4.91 -16.13 -21.77
CA PHE A 127 4.44 -16.38 -23.14
C PHE A 127 3.78 -15.14 -23.72
N TRP A 128 2.81 -14.57 -22.99
CA TRP A 128 2.07 -13.38 -23.41
C TRP A 128 2.99 -12.16 -23.58
N SER A 129 3.97 -12.00 -22.68
CA SER A 129 4.96 -10.91 -22.78
C SER A 129 5.89 -11.04 -23.99
N ASN A 130 6.23 -12.28 -24.37
CA ASN A 130 7.13 -12.56 -25.50
C ASN A 130 6.49 -12.24 -26.84
N LEU A 131 5.16 -12.25 -26.95
CA LEU A 131 4.48 -11.89 -28.19
C LEU A 131 4.72 -10.44 -28.60
N PHE A 132 5.20 -9.56 -27.73
CA PHE A 132 5.55 -8.16 -28.07
C PHE A 132 6.97 -7.96 -28.59
N ARG A 133 7.75 -9.02 -28.79
CA ARG A 133 9.10 -8.90 -29.35
C ARG A 133 9.07 -8.43 -30.82
N PRO A 134 10.17 -7.82 -31.33
CA PRO A 134 10.19 -7.20 -32.66
C PRO A 134 9.82 -8.15 -33.81
N GLU A 135 10.09 -9.45 -33.67
CA GLU A 135 9.80 -10.48 -34.67
C GLU A 135 8.29 -10.60 -34.96
N TYR A 136 7.47 -10.24 -33.98
CA TYR A 136 6.01 -10.28 -34.07
C TYR A 136 5.38 -8.95 -34.51
N ASP A 137 6.16 -7.89 -34.70
CA ASP A 137 5.61 -6.55 -34.95
C ASP A 137 4.81 -6.51 -36.27
N ARG A 138 5.43 -6.97 -37.36
CA ARG A 138 4.81 -7.01 -38.69
C ARG A 138 3.68 -8.02 -38.79
N THR A 139 3.84 -9.19 -38.16
CA THR A 139 2.91 -10.31 -38.30
C THR A 139 1.74 -10.24 -37.34
N LEU A 140 1.87 -9.61 -36.16
CA LEU A 140 0.79 -9.52 -35.17
C LEU A 140 0.34 -8.08 -34.93
N TRP A 141 1.24 -7.13 -34.70
CA TRP A 141 0.87 -5.86 -34.05
C TRP A 141 0.59 -4.69 -34.97
N GLN A 142 1.21 -4.64 -36.16
CA GLN A 142 1.11 -3.50 -37.08
C GLN A 142 -0.33 -3.01 -37.31
N THR A 143 -1.31 -3.92 -37.37
CA THR A 143 -2.73 -3.59 -37.57
C THR A 143 -3.63 -3.86 -36.37
N ASN A 144 -3.11 -4.42 -35.28
CA ASN A 144 -3.92 -4.90 -34.15
C ASN A 144 -3.73 -4.14 -32.83
N MET A 145 -2.77 -3.20 -32.75
CA MET A 145 -2.52 -2.42 -31.51
C MET A 145 -3.78 -1.71 -30.98
N ARG A 146 -4.60 -1.12 -31.87
CA ARG A 146 -5.85 -0.43 -31.49
C ARG A 146 -6.91 -1.38 -30.96
N ARG A 147 -6.94 -2.62 -31.44
CA ARG A 147 -7.85 -3.66 -30.92
C ARG A 147 -7.37 -4.17 -29.57
N LEU A 148 -6.07 -4.36 -29.41
CA LEU A 148 -5.47 -4.80 -28.16
C LEU A 148 -5.72 -3.78 -27.05
N LEU A 149 -5.42 -2.50 -27.30
CA LEU A 149 -5.44 -1.41 -26.32
C LEU A 149 -6.22 -0.19 -26.85
N PRO A 150 -7.56 -0.22 -26.80
CA PRO A 150 -8.40 0.81 -27.40
C PRO A 150 -8.23 2.20 -26.76
N ASN A 151 -7.80 2.28 -25.50
CA ASN A 151 -7.61 3.55 -24.80
C ASN A 151 -6.18 4.10 -24.89
N ALA A 152 -5.25 3.35 -25.48
CA ALA A 152 -3.86 3.74 -25.55
C ALA A 152 -3.58 4.62 -26.79
N VAL A 153 -3.73 5.93 -26.63
CA VAL A 153 -3.46 6.89 -27.70
C VAL A 153 -1.95 7.05 -27.89
N GLY A 154 -1.46 6.71 -29.08
CA GLY A 154 -0.07 6.95 -29.47
C GLY A 154 0.97 6.01 -28.87
N ILE A 155 0.56 4.95 -28.15
CA ILE A 155 1.51 3.95 -27.67
C ILE A 155 2.09 3.13 -28.83
N THR A 156 3.41 3.04 -28.89
CA THR A 156 4.10 2.15 -29.83
C THR A 156 4.22 0.74 -29.26
N ARG A 157 4.32 -0.28 -30.12
CA ARG A 157 4.59 -1.66 -29.71
C ARG A 157 5.90 -1.77 -28.91
N ALA A 158 6.92 -0.97 -29.24
CA ALA A 158 8.18 -0.92 -28.48
C ALA A 158 8.00 -0.41 -27.05
N GLN A 159 7.22 0.66 -26.85
CA GLN A 159 6.88 1.16 -25.52
C GLN A 159 6.06 0.14 -24.72
N LEU A 160 5.08 -0.49 -25.37
CA LEU A 160 4.27 -1.53 -24.73
C LEU A 160 5.14 -2.74 -24.33
N GLN A 161 6.04 -3.19 -25.20
CA GLN A 161 6.98 -4.26 -24.90
C GLN A 161 7.82 -3.92 -23.67
N SER A 162 8.38 -2.70 -23.60
CA SER A 162 9.17 -2.27 -22.44
C SER A 162 8.36 -2.30 -21.13
N LEU A 163 7.11 -1.84 -21.16
CA LEU A 163 6.19 -1.88 -20.01
C LEU A 163 5.91 -3.33 -19.58
N VAL A 164 5.44 -4.17 -20.51
CA VAL A 164 5.06 -5.55 -20.23
C VAL A 164 6.26 -6.38 -19.77
N MET A 165 7.44 -6.20 -20.37
CA MET A 165 8.68 -6.84 -19.91
C MET A 165 9.10 -6.36 -18.50
N GLY A 166 8.88 -5.08 -18.18
CA GLY A 166 9.09 -4.55 -16.83
C GLY A 166 8.20 -5.23 -15.81
N ILE A 167 6.89 -5.30 -16.09
CA ILE A 167 5.87 -5.95 -15.25
C ILE A 167 6.20 -7.44 -15.09
N ASN A 168 6.56 -8.13 -16.17
CA ASN A 168 6.87 -9.56 -16.13
C ASN A 168 8.10 -9.86 -15.27
N ARG A 169 9.20 -9.10 -15.43
CA ARG A 169 10.37 -9.20 -14.56
C ARG A 169 10.00 -8.97 -13.10
N PHE A 170 9.19 -7.95 -12.81
CA PHE A 170 8.75 -7.66 -11.46
C PHE A 170 7.89 -8.78 -10.86
N ARG A 171 6.94 -9.32 -11.62
CA ARG A 171 6.13 -10.49 -11.26
C ARG A 171 7.01 -11.70 -10.95
N ASN A 172 8.00 -11.99 -11.78
CA ASN A 172 8.90 -13.13 -11.59
C ASN A 172 9.73 -12.97 -10.33
N ARG A 173 10.23 -11.76 -10.02
CA ARG A 173 10.91 -11.50 -8.73
C ARG A 173 10.01 -11.79 -7.53
N ILE A 174 8.74 -11.39 -7.58
CA ILE A 174 7.77 -11.69 -6.51
C ILE A 174 7.55 -13.20 -6.38
N ALA A 175 7.35 -13.90 -7.50
CA ALA A 175 7.14 -15.35 -7.53
C ALA A 175 8.36 -16.14 -7.02
N HIS A 176 9.57 -15.65 -7.26
CA HIS A 176 10.81 -16.22 -6.75
C HIS A 176 11.19 -15.72 -5.34
N HIS A 177 10.30 -14.98 -4.67
CA HIS A 177 10.52 -14.44 -3.33
C HIS A 177 11.80 -13.59 -3.23
N GLU A 178 12.14 -12.87 -4.29
CA GLU A 178 13.26 -11.95 -4.32
C GLU A 178 12.95 -10.63 -3.61
N PRO A 179 13.97 -9.89 -3.15
CA PRO A 179 13.78 -8.56 -2.61
C PRO A 179 13.24 -7.59 -3.67
N VAL A 180 12.12 -6.93 -3.37
CA VAL A 180 11.49 -5.85 -4.15
C VAL A 180 11.45 -4.53 -3.39
N PHE A 181 11.71 -4.52 -2.08
CA PHE A 181 11.68 -3.31 -1.23
C PHE A 181 12.68 -2.22 -1.63
N ALA A 182 13.73 -2.58 -2.37
CA ALA A 182 14.76 -1.66 -2.87
C ALA A 182 14.43 -1.08 -4.27
N LEU A 183 13.37 -1.57 -4.92
CA LEU A 183 12.94 -1.07 -6.23
C LEU A 183 12.06 0.17 -6.07
N ASN A 184 11.93 0.95 -7.16
CA ASN A 184 10.89 1.96 -7.26
C ASN A 184 9.52 1.29 -7.49
N VAL A 185 8.94 0.78 -6.40
CA VAL A 185 7.65 0.07 -6.39
C VAL A 185 6.48 0.98 -6.81
N SER A 186 6.59 2.29 -6.63
CA SER A 186 5.59 3.25 -7.10
C SER A 186 5.56 3.29 -8.63
N SER A 187 6.72 3.31 -9.29
CA SER A 187 6.78 3.21 -10.76
C SER A 187 6.29 1.87 -11.29
N GLN A 188 6.58 0.76 -10.59
CA GLN A 188 6.04 -0.56 -10.97
C GLN A 188 4.50 -0.59 -10.88
N TYR A 189 3.94 -0.03 -9.81
CA TYR A 189 2.51 0.06 -9.64
C TYR A 189 1.86 0.94 -10.72
N ARG A 190 2.48 2.07 -11.05
CA ARG A 190 2.02 2.93 -12.15
C ARG A 190 2.02 2.21 -13.49
N ALA A 191 3.10 1.49 -13.83
CA ALA A 191 3.16 0.73 -15.08
C ALA A 191 2.05 -0.33 -15.19
N ILE A 192 1.73 -1.00 -14.08
CA ILE A 192 0.61 -1.96 -14.01
C ILE A 192 -0.72 -1.26 -14.27
N LEU A 193 -0.96 -0.10 -13.64
CA LEU A 193 -2.16 0.70 -13.85
C LEU A 193 -2.29 1.16 -15.31
N ASP A 194 -1.20 1.67 -15.89
CA ASP A 194 -1.18 2.16 -17.27
C ASP A 194 -1.58 1.05 -18.25
N VAL A 195 -1.01 -0.16 -18.13
CA VAL A 195 -1.36 -1.30 -19.00
C VAL A 195 -2.82 -1.72 -18.87
N VAL A 196 -3.36 -1.70 -17.66
CA VAL A 196 -4.79 -2.01 -17.43
C VAL A 196 -5.68 -0.90 -17.99
N GLU A 197 -5.29 0.36 -17.83
CA GLU A 197 -6.03 1.54 -18.29
C GLU A 197 -6.10 1.63 -19.82
N TYR A 198 -4.98 1.33 -20.48
CA TYR A 198 -4.87 1.16 -21.93
C TYR A 198 -5.89 0.16 -22.49
N ARG A 199 -6.25 -0.85 -21.69
CA ARG A 199 -7.29 -1.81 -22.03
C ARG A 199 -8.69 -1.36 -21.59
N SER A 200 -8.85 -0.88 -20.36
CA SER A 200 -10.14 -0.45 -19.80
C SER A 200 -9.95 0.53 -18.64
N ALA A 201 -10.51 1.74 -18.79
CA ALA A 201 -10.48 2.76 -17.74
C ALA A 201 -11.21 2.29 -16.47
N SER A 202 -12.39 1.67 -16.61
CA SER A 202 -13.15 1.15 -15.48
C SER A 202 -12.41 0.03 -14.74
N ALA A 203 -11.66 -0.82 -15.45
CA ALA A 203 -10.84 -1.84 -14.81
C ALA A 203 -9.66 -1.23 -14.03
N SER A 204 -9.05 -0.17 -14.56
CA SER A 204 -7.98 0.59 -13.87
C SER A 204 -8.52 1.23 -12.58
N GLU A 205 -9.69 1.86 -12.63
CA GLU A 205 -10.35 2.44 -11.46
C GLU A 205 -10.71 1.39 -10.40
N TRP A 206 -11.28 0.26 -10.83
CA TRP A 206 -11.57 -0.87 -9.95
C TRP A 206 -10.30 -1.45 -9.30
N LEU A 207 -9.21 -1.59 -10.06
CA LEU A 207 -7.92 -2.02 -9.54
C LEU A 207 -7.40 -1.03 -8.49
N LYS A 208 -7.44 0.27 -8.80
CA LYS A 208 -6.99 1.35 -7.90
C LYS A 208 -7.74 1.33 -6.57
N SER A 209 -9.05 1.06 -6.57
CA SER A 209 -9.88 1.06 -5.35
C SER A 209 -9.68 -0.16 -4.45
N HIS A 210 -9.27 -1.32 -5.01
CA HIS A 210 -9.10 -2.56 -4.23
C HIS A 210 -7.63 -2.88 -3.90
N ALA A 211 -6.67 -2.26 -4.58
CA ALA A 211 -5.26 -2.50 -4.33
C ALA A 211 -4.77 -1.90 -3.00
N THR A 212 -4.03 -2.70 -2.24
CA THR A 212 -3.45 -2.29 -0.94
C THR A 212 -2.01 -1.78 -1.05
N VAL A 213 -1.47 -1.66 -2.26
CA VAL A 213 -0.07 -1.31 -2.52
C VAL A 213 0.32 0.02 -1.85
N ASN A 214 -0.48 1.08 -2.03
CA ASN A 214 -0.21 2.40 -1.43
C ASN A 214 -0.14 2.34 0.10
N LYS A 215 -1.06 1.61 0.73
CA LYS A 215 -1.08 1.40 2.17
C LYS A 215 0.20 0.70 2.65
N VAL A 216 0.62 -0.35 1.94
CA VAL A 216 1.83 -1.07 2.30
C VAL A 216 3.08 -0.23 2.05
N MET A 217 3.17 0.52 0.95
CA MET A 217 4.31 1.40 0.66
C MET A 217 4.60 2.38 1.80
N ARG A 218 3.54 2.96 2.40
CA ARG A 218 3.64 3.86 3.56
C ARG A 218 4.07 3.17 4.86
N SER A 219 3.92 1.85 4.95
CA SER A 219 4.29 1.05 6.13
C SER A 219 5.76 0.59 6.15
N ARG A 220 6.62 1.25 5.36
CA ARG A 220 8.06 0.95 5.32
C ARG A 220 8.66 1.20 6.70
N PRO A 221 9.41 0.25 7.27
CA PRO A 221 10.01 0.44 8.58
C PRO A 221 11.15 1.47 8.49
N THR A 222 11.22 2.33 9.50
CA THR A 222 12.32 3.27 9.72
C THR A 222 13.28 2.72 10.78
N SER A 223 14.55 3.14 10.74
CA SER A 223 15.49 2.76 11.80
C SER A 223 15.18 3.53 13.10
N GLY A 224 14.21 3.03 13.87
CA GLY A 224 13.73 3.57 15.15
C GLY A 224 13.00 2.47 15.91
N VAL A 225 12.98 2.53 17.25
CA VAL A 225 12.63 1.43 18.17
C VAL A 225 11.13 1.09 18.18
N GLY A 226 10.58 0.66 17.06
CA GLY A 226 9.20 0.19 16.95
C GLY A 226 8.75 -0.10 15.52
N GLN A 227 7.84 -1.06 15.37
CA GLN A 227 7.32 -1.47 14.07
C GLN A 227 6.52 -0.33 13.40
N GLY A 228 6.90 -0.01 12.15
CA GLY A 228 6.18 0.94 11.29
C GLY A 228 6.85 2.30 11.17
N PRO A 229 6.32 3.22 10.34
CA PRO A 229 6.80 4.60 10.28
C PRO A 229 6.67 5.26 11.66
N ALA A 230 7.60 6.18 11.94
CA ALA A 230 7.60 6.95 13.18
C ALA A 230 6.28 7.72 13.33
N VAL A 231 5.74 7.82 14.54
CA VAL A 231 4.46 8.51 14.79
C VAL A 231 4.52 9.99 14.38
N SER A 232 5.71 10.59 14.39
CA SER A 232 5.96 11.92 13.80
C SER A 232 5.50 12.06 12.33
N THR A 233 5.45 10.99 11.53
CA THR A 233 5.05 11.09 10.12
C THR A 233 3.54 11.24 9.92
N ILE A 234 2.74 11.01 10.96
CA ILE A 234 1.26 11.13 10.91
C ILE A 234 0.70 12.08 11.97
N GLY A 235 1.55 12.66 12.82
CA GLY A 235 1.15 13.69 13.77
C GLY A 235 0.64 14.93 13.03
N ASP A 236 -0.54 15.40 13.40
CA ASP A 236 -1.09 16.64 12.86
C ASP A 236 -0.44 17.83 13.55
N GLY A 237 0.06 18.78 12.76
CA GLY A 237 0.69 20.01 13.25
C GLY A 237 -0.29 21.16 13.47
N ASP A 238 -1.57 21.01 13.09
CA ASP A 238 -2.61 22.00 13.28
C ASP A 238 -3.20 21.92 14.71
N PHE A 239 -2.39 22.31 15.68
CA PHE A 239 -2.80 22.41 17.07
C PHE A 239 -2.21 23.66 17.73
N ILE A 240 -2.81 24.07 18.84
CA ILE A 240 -2.25 25.10 19.71
C ILE A 240 -2.14 24.59 21.14
N CYS A 241 -1.11 25.05 21.84
CA CYS A 241 -0.97 24.84 23.28
C CYS A 241 -1.51 26.05 24.03
N VAL A 242 -2.41 25.82 25.00
CA VAL A 242 -3.02 26.88 25.82
C VAL A 242 -3.02 26.46 27.29
N GLU A 243 -2.89 27.42 28.20
CA GLU A 243 -3.02 27.16 29.63
C GLU A 243 -4.47 26.83 29.99
N LYS A 244 -4.68 25.92 30.95
CA LYS A 244 -6.03 25.46 31.34
C LYS A 244 -6.99 26.56 31.78
N GLY A 245 -6.46 27.64 32.37
CA GLY A 245 -7.23 28.79 32.81
C GLY A 245 -7.56 29.82 31.72
N LEU A 246 -7.21 29.56 30.45
CA LEU A 246 -7.51 30.48 29.35
C LEU A 246 -9.04 30.58 29.16
N ALA A 247 -9.56 31.80 29.15
CA ALA A 247 -10.98 32.05 28.87
C ALA A 247 -11.33 31.72 27.42
N LEU A 248 -12.53 31.18 27.18
CA LEU A 248 -13.02 30.80 25.85
C LEU A 248 -13.09 32.00 24.90
N ALA A 249 -13.36 33.20 25.41
CA ALA A 249 -13.36 34.43 24.61
C ALA A 249 -12.01 34.67 23.91
N GLN A 250 -10.90 34.28 24.53
CA GLN A 250 -9.55 34.46 23.99
C GLN A 250 -9.21 33.43 22.89
N MET A 251 -10.05 32.42 22.71
CA MET A 251 -9.97 31.47 21.59
C MET A 251 -10.68 31.98 20.34
N ALA A 252 -11.46 33.07 20.44
CA ALA A 252 -12.21 33.61 19.31
C ALA A 252 -11.30 33.95 18.12
N GLY A 253 -11.74 33.55 16.91
CA GLY A 253 -10.98 33.74 15.67
C GLY A 253 -9.88 32.72 15.42
N ARG A 254 -9.48 31.91 16.42
CA ARG A 254 -8.57 30.77 16.23
C ARG A 254 -9.41 29.54 15.87
N LYS A 255 -9.02 28.85 14.79
CA LYS A 255 -9.68 27.60 14.35
C LYS A 255 -8.67 26.45 14.22
N PRO A 256 -7.91 26.14 15.29
CA PRO A 256 -7.01 25.00 15.25
C PRO A 256 -7.83 23.71 15.18
N LYS A 257 -7.26 22.67 14.58
CA LYS A 257 -7.89 21.36 14.56
C LYS A 257 -7.91 20.70 15.95
N PHE A 258 -6.88 20.95 16.75
CA PHE A 258 -6.77 20.46 18.13
C PHE A 258 -6.31 21.56 19.10
N VAL A 259 -6.76 21.46 20.35
CA VAL A 259 -6.31 22.31 21.46
C VAL A 259 -5.66 21.42 22.50
N VAL A 260 -4.36 21.63 22.75
CA VAL A 260 -3.61 20.94 23.79
C VAL A 260 -3.59 21.84 25.02
N CYS A 261 -4.24 21.38 26.08
CA CYS A 261 -4.33 22.08 27.34
C CYS A 261 -3.09 21.79 28.18
N MET A 262 -2.47 22.85 28.71
CA MET A 262 -1.25 22.81 29.49
C MET A 262 -1.53 23.26 30.93
N ASP A 263 -0.80 22.67 31.87
CA ASP A 263 -0.70 23.12 33.26
C ASP A 263 0.78 23.06 33.66
N ASN A 264 1.36 24.22 34.02
CA ASN A 264 2.78 24.30 34.38
C ASN A 264 3.72 23.64 33.35
N LYS A 265 3.48 23.88 32.06
CA LYS A 265 4.22 23.32 30.91
C LYS A 265 4.07 21.80 30.68
N ALA A 266 3.21 21.11 31.41
CA ALA A 266 2.84 19.73 31.13
C ALA A 266 1.46 19.66 30.44
N PRO A 267 1.26 18.81 29.43
CA PRO A 267 -0.05 18.62 28.84
C PRO A 267 -0.98 17.90 29.84
N VAL A 268 -2.18 18.44 30.03
CA VAL A 268 -3.20 17.89 30.95
C VAL A 268 -4.48 17.47 30.24
N GLY A 269 -4.64 17.83 28.96
CA GLY A 269 -5.82 17.46 28.20
C GLY A 269 -5.69 17.79 26.71
N VAL A 270 -6.51 17.14 25.89
CA VAL A 270 -6.62 17.43 24.46
C VAL A 270 -8.08 17.53 24.09
N LEU A 271 -8.43 18.57 23.34
CA LEU A 271 -9.76 18.83 22.82
C LEU A 271 -9.73 18.93 21.30
N ASP A 272 -10.82 18.53 20.66
CA ASP A 272 -11.13 18.96 19.30
C ASP A 272 -12.26 20.01 19.32
N PHE A 273 -12.55 20.63 18.18
CA PHE A 273 -13.57 21.69 18.12
C PHE A 273 -14.99 21.18 18.41
N SER A 274 -15.24 19.87 18.26
CA SER A 274 -16.54 19.29 18.60
C SER A 274 -16.79 19.26 20.11
N ASP A 275 -15.72 19.12 20.90
CA ASP A 275 -15.80 19.20 22.37
C ASP A 275 -16.22 20.60 22.83
N VAL A 276 -15.61 21.63 22.26
CA VAL A 276 -15.96 23.03 22.54
C VAL A 276 -17.40 23.32 22.11
N GLY A 277 -17.80 22.90 20.90
CA GLY A 277 -19.17 23.08 20.44
C GLY A 277 -20.21 22.40 21.33
N ARG A 278 -19.92 21.18 21.81
CA ARG A 278 -20.80 20.45 22.73
C ARG A 278 -20.92 21.16 24.08
N TYR A 279 -19.81 21.65 24.62
CA TYR A 279 -19.81 22.41 25.86
C TYR A 279 -20.67 23.67 25.74
N LEU A 280 -20.47 24.46 24.69
CA LEU A 280 -21.24 25.68 24.45
C LEU A 280 -22.73 25.37 24.39
N PHE A 281 -23.12 24.33 23.66
CA PHE A 281 -24.53 23.94 23.51
C PHE A 281 -25.18 23.51 24.83
N ASN A 282 -24.43 22.86 25.73
CA ASN A 282 -24.95 22.35 27.00
C ASN A 282 -25.00 23.40 28.11
N ASN A 283 -24.27 24.52 27.98
CA ASN A 283 -24.09 25.50 29.05
C ASN A 283 -24.76 26.86 28.74
N VAL A 284 -25.48 26.99 27.62
CA VAL A 284 -26.28 28.19 27.37
C VAL A 284 -27.32 28.42 28.47
N ASP A 285 -27.54 29.69 28.81
CA ASP A 285 -28.55 30.10 29.77
C ASP A 285 -29.99 29.95 29.21
N GLU A 286 -30.99 30.32 30.01
CA GLU A 286 -32.41 30.26 29.62
C GLU A 286 -32.74 31.13 28.39
N THR A 287 -31.88 32.09 28.05
CA THR A 287 -32.01 32.96 26.87
C THR A 287 -31.28 32.41 25.64
N GLY A 288 -30.53 31.32 25.80
CA GLY A 288 -29.70 30.72 24.75
C GLY A 288 -28.34 31.41 24.56
N LEU A 289 -27.92 32.25 25.50
CA LEU A 289 -26.65 32.98 25.48
C LEU A 289 -25.64 32.39 26.47
N LEU A 290 -24.35 32.65 26.25
CA LEU A 290 -23.27 32.24 27.13
C LEU A 290 -22.13 33.26 27.03
N ASP A 291 -21.68 33.80 28.18
CA ASP A 291 -20.53 34.70 28.23
C ASP A 291 -19.22 33.91 28.24
N LEU A 292 -18.53 33.91 27.10
CA LEU A 292 -17.27 33.20 26.91
C LEU A 292 -16.12 33.68 27.81
N ASN A 293 -16.26 34.80 28.53
CA ASN A 293 -15.26 35.25 29.50
C ASN A 293 -15.34 34.52 30.84
N GLU A 294 -16.52 33.99 31.20
CA GLU A 294 -16.74 33.28 32.47
C GLU A 294 -16.39 31.80 32.39
N HIS A 295 -16.14 31.29 31.18
CA HIS A 295 -15.82 29.89 30.93
C HIS A 295 -14.39 29.73 30.42
N THR A 296 -13.71 28.70 30.92
CA THR A 296 -12.30 28.41 30.62
C THR A 296 -12.14 27.09 29.85
N ILE A 297 -10.93 26.85 29.32
CA ILE A 297 -10.57 25.56 28.73
C ILE A 297 -10.69 24.40 29.74
N GLU A 298 -10.38 24.65 31.02
CA GLU A 298 -10.58 23.70 32.10
C GLU A 298 -12.04 23.27 32.24
N ASP A 299 -12.99 24.19 32.11
CA ASP A 299 -14.42 23.86 32.22
C ASP A 299 -14.88 22.95 31.07
N VAL A 300 -14.40 23.22 29.85
CA VAL A 300 -14.66 22.35 28.69
C VAL A 300 -14.08 20.95 28.91
N LEU A 301 -12.87 20.85 29.45
CA LEU A 301 -12.24 19.57 29.73
C LEU A 301 -13.01 18.76 30.79
N ARG A 302 -13.56 19.42 31.82
CA ARG A 302 -14.35 18.77 32.87
C ARG A 302 -15.65 18.20 32.31
N ASP A 303 -16.37 18.96 31.50
CA ASP A 303 -17.63 18.51 30.87
C ASP A 303 -17.39 17.35 29.89
N THR A 304 -16.33 17.43 29.10
CA THR A 304 -16.03 16.48 28.03
C THR A 304 -15.19 15.27 28.46
N ASN A 305 -14.84 15.17 29.75
CA ASN A 305 -13.87 14.21 30.28
C ASN A 305 -12.50 14.28 29.56
N GLY A 306 -12.13 15.44 29.01
CA GLY A 306 -10.95 15.59 28.17
C GLY A 306 -9.62 15.28 28.88
N PHE A 307 -9.57 15.39 30.22
CA PHE A 307 -8.38 15.09 31.03
C PHE A 307 -7.88 13.65 30.92
N SER A 308 -8.77 12.68 30.69
CA SER A 308 -8.42 11.24 30.69
C SER A 308 -8.44 10.63 29.28
N THR A 309 -8.66 11.43 28.25
CA THR A 309 -8.88 10.95 26.88
C THR A 309 -7.64 11.02 26.00
N PHE A 310 -6.45 11.25 26.56
CA PHE A 310 -5.20 11.31 25.80
C PHE A 310 -4.08 10.47 26.44
N LEU A 311 -3.05 10.20 25.65
CA LEU A 311 -1.80 9.56 26.07
C LEU A 311 -0.61 10.23 25.36
N GLU A 312 0.57 10.17 25.94
CA GLU A 312 1.80 10.66 25.32
C GLU A 312 2.55 9.53 24.60
N ILE A 313 3.17 9.84 23.47
CA ILE A 313 3.94 8.90 22.67
C ILE A 313 5.19 9.58 22.11
N GLY A 314 6.35 8.92 22.20
CA GLY A 314 7.59 9.48 21.64
C GLY A 314 7.55 9.55 20.11
N GLN A 315 8.06 10.64 19.53
CA GLN A 315 8.02 10.91 18.08
C GLN A 315 8.68 9.84 17.20
N MET A 316 9.60 9.05 17.76
CA MET A 316 10.33 7.97 17.08
C MET A 316 9.70 6.58 17.27
N GLN A 317 8.63 6.47 18.06
CA GLN A 317 7.93 5.20 18.22
C GLN A 317 7.15 4.87 16.95
N GLY A 318 7.01 3.57 16.66
CA GLY A 318 6.30 3.12 15.46
C GLY A 318 4.79 3.31 15.56
N ILE A 319 4.15 3.68 14.45
CA ILE A 319 2.70 3.93 14.36
C ILE A 319 1.85 2.77 14.87
N ASN A 320 2.35 1.53 14.80
CA ASN A 320 1.62 0.34 15.23
C ASN A 320 1.33 0.34 16.73
N VAL A 321 2.13 1.07 17.53
CA VAL A 321 1.92 1.24 18.98
C VAL A 321 0.58 1.94 19.25
N LEU A 322 0.12 2.82 18.36
CA LEU A 322 -1.16 3.53 18.51
C LEU A 322 -2.37 2.61 18.61
N ASN A 323 -2.34 1.43 17.97
CA ASN A 323 -3.43 0.46 18.09
C ASN A 323 -3.56 -0.12 19.50
N ALA A 324 -2.43 -0.28 20.20
CA ALA A 324 -2.41 -0.72 21.59
C ALA A 324 -2.78 0.42 22.56
N LEU A 325 -2.43 1.66 22.21
CA LEU A 325 -2.68 2.85 23.04
C LEU A 325 -4.13 3.35 22.97
N PHE A 326 -4.79 3.29 21.80
CA PHE A 326 -6.18 3.71 21.63
C PHE A 326 -7.20 2.69 22.18
N LYS A 327 -7.03 2.27 23.43
CA LYS A 327 -7.96 1.41 24.18
C LYS A 327 -8.86 2.23 25.10
N GLY A 328 -10.04 1.70 25.43
CA GLY A 328 -10.99 2.37 26.33
C GLY A 328 -11.39 3.76 25.82
N GLN A 329 -11.30 4.75 26.71
CA GLN A 329 -11.73 6.13 26.49
C GLN A 329 -10.69 7.03 25.81
N THR A 330 -9.47 6.55 25.52
CA THR A 330 -8.47 7.34 24.82
C THR A 330 -8.96 7.72 23.42
N ARG A 331 -8.93 9.02 23.12
CA ARG A 331 -9.29 9.69 21.85
C ARG A 331 -8.09 10.27 21.12
N PHE A 332 -7.06 10.72 21.85
CA PHE A 332 -5.90 11.41 21.27
C PHE A 332 -4.57 10.79 21.72
N ALA A 333 -3.54 10.92 20.90
CA ALA A 333 -2.16 10.64 21.26
C ALA A 333 -1.30 11.87 20.97
N LEU A 334 -0.60 12.37 21.98
CA LEU A 334 0.32 13.51 21.87
C LEU A 334 1.71 13.02 21.50
N VAL A 335 2.22 13.50 20.37
CA VAL A 335 3.54 13.15 19.86
C VAL A 335 4.57 14.04 20.53
N MET A 336 5.39 13.46 21.40
CA MET A 336 6.40 14.16 22.18
C MET A 336 7.77 14.08 21.50
N ASP A 337 8.44 15.22 21.36
CA ASP A 337 9.80 15.27 20.83
C ASP A 337 10.86 14.83 21.87
N GLN A 338 12.16 14.92 21.50
CA GLN A 338 13.25 14.55 22.40
C GLN A 338 13.39 15.48 23.62
N SER A 339 12.85 16.70 23.54
CA SER A 339 12.85 17.70 24.61
C SER A 339 11.59 17.65 25.49
N GLN A 340 10.72 16.65 25.29
CA GLN A 340 9.40 16.52 25.92
C GLN A 340 8.44 17.65 25.55
N ALA A 341 8.63 18.30 24.39
CA ALA A 341 7.66 19.23 23.85
C ALA A 341 6.66 18.52 22.93
N VAL A 342 5.43 19.02 22.88
CA VAL A 342 4.39 18.51 21.97
C VAL A 342 4.74 18.93 20.55
N SER A 343 4.93 17.94 19.68
CA SER A 343 5.29 18.10 18.27
C SER A 343 4.14 17.77 17.30
N GLY A 344 3.08 17.12 17.78
CA GLY A 344 1.93 16.76 16.97
C GLY A 344 0.80 16.11 17.77
N VAL A 345 -0.39 16.05 17.19
CA VAL A 345 -1.56 15.37 17.75
C VAL A 345 -2.06 14.31 16.78
N VAL A 346 -2.30 13.08 17.26
CA VAL A 346 -2.96 12.03 16.49
C VAL A 346 -4.31 11.72 17.10
N ALA A 347 -5.39 11.95 16.35
CA ALA A 347 -6.73 11.54 16.76
C ALA A 347 -6.99 10.06 16.42
N LYS A 348 -7.73 9.36 17.28
CA LYS A 348 -8.13 7.96 17.08
C LYS A 348 -8.87 7.72 15.77
N ALA A 349 -9.62 8.71 15.30
CA ALA A 349 -10.29 8.68 13.99
C ALA A 349 -9.30 8.69 12.81
N HIS A 350 -8.12 9.28 12.97
CA HIS A 350 -7.11 9.42 11.91
C HIS A 350 -6.10 8.26 11.85
N ARG A 351 -6.18 7.27 12.74
CA ARG A 351 -5.26 6.12 12.79
C ARG A 351 -5.22 5.23 11.54
N ARG A 352 -6.12 5.46 10.56
CA ARG A 352 -6.34 4.59 9.38
C ARG A 352 -5.96 5.22 8.04
N TYR A 353 -5.52 6.48 8.00
CA TYR A 353 -5.20 7.19 6.75
C TYR A 353 -3.72 7.08 6.35
#